data_AF-A0A3D3EV01-F1
#
_entry.id   AF-A0A3D3EV01-F1
#
_cell.length_a   1.000
_cell.length_b   1.000
_cell.length_c   1.000
_cell.angle_alpha   90.00
_cell.angle_beta   90.00
_cell.angle_gamma   90.00
#
_symmetry.space_group_name_H-M   'P 1'
#
loop_
_entity.id
_entity.type
_entity.pdbx_description
1 polymer ?
#
loop_
_entity_poly.entity_id
_entity_poly.type
_entity_poly.pdbx_seq_one_letter_code
_entity_poly.pdbx_strand_id
1 'polypeptide(L)' 'MKRIRLVIAYDGTNYCGWQLQPGLPTVEAQINKALS' A
#
# COMPACT_ATOMS: atom_id res chain seq x y z
N MET A 1 -8.06 -5.15 -19.78
CA MET A 1 -7.43 -5.06 -18.45
C MET A 1 -8.21 -5.96 -17.49
N LYS A 2 -7.56 -6.84 -16.72
CA LYS A 2 -8.24 -7.73 -15.76
C LYS A 2 -8.31 -7.07 -14.39
N ARG A 3 -9.45 -7.12 -13.71
CA ARG A 3 -9.63 -6.59 -12.35
C ARG A 3 -9.51 -7.72 -11.34
N ILE A 4 -8.60 -7.57 -10.39
CA ILE A 4 -8.30 -8.59 -9.37
C ILE A 4 -8.51 -7.95 -8.00
N ARG A 5 -9.22 -8.65 -7.10
CA ARG A 5 -9.35 -8.27 -5.70
C ARG A 5 -8.24 -8.93 -4.90
N LEU A 6 -7.51 -8.15 -4.12
CA LEU A 6 -6.49 -8.64 -3.20
C LEU A 6 -7.01 -8.54 -1.76
N VAL A 7 -6.71 -9.54 -0.94
CA VAL A 7 -6.82 -9.47 0.52
C VAL A 7 -5.41 -9.58 1.05
N ILE A 8 -5.04 -8.68 1.96
CA ILE A 8 -3.65 -8.46 2.36
C ILE A 8 -3.61 -8.22 3.86
N ALA A 9 -2.55 -8.73 4.47
CA ALA A 9 -2.17 -8.43 5.84
C ALA A 9 -0.82 -7.72 5.80
N TYR A 10 -0.60 -6.81 6.74
CA TYR A 10 0.66 -6.08 6.86
C TYR A 10 0.92 -5.74 8.33
N ASP A 11 2.19 -5.63 8.68
CA ASP A 11 2.62 -5.00 9.93
C ASP A 11 2.66 -3.49 9.72
N GLY A 12 1.81 -2.76 10.44
CA GLY A 12 1.67 -1.31 10.33
C GLY A 12 2.73 -0.51 11.06
N THR A 13 3.64 -1.13 11.82
CA THR A 13 4.54 -0.43 12.76
C THR A 13 5.37 0.70 12.13
N ASN A 14 5.82 0.52 10.89
CA ASN A 14 6.67 1.49 10.17
C ASN A 14 5.93 2.29 9.09
N TYR A 15 4.60 2.26 9.08
CA TYR A 15 3.78 2.91 8.07
C TYR A 15 2.79 3.89 8.69
N CYS A 16 2.60 5.04 8.05
CA CYS A 16 1.64 6.06 8.43
C CYS A 16 0.22 5.69 7.95
N GLY A 17 -0.20 4.44 8.17
CA GLY A 17 -1.50 3.92 7.74
C GLY A 17 -1.55 3.45 6.29
N TRP A 18 -2.78 3.27 5.80
CA TRP A 18 -3.05 2.73 4.47
C TRP A 18 -2.85 3.76 3.36
N GLN A 19 -3.57 4.88 3.44
CA GLN A 19 -3.74 5.85 2.37
C GLN A 19 -2.45 6.60 2.03
N LEU A 20 -2.20 6.83 0.74
CA LEU A 20 -1.14 7.72 0.24
C LEU A 20 -1.13 9.10 0.91
N GLN A 21 0.05 9.50 1.37
CA GLN A 21 0.30 10.79 2.02
C GLN A 21 1.62 11.40 1.55
N PRO A 22 1.72 12.73 1.38
CA PRO A 22 2.96 13.37 0.93
C PRO A 22 4.12 13.12 1.90
N GLY A 23 5.24 12.62 1.38
CA GLY A 23 6.50 12.47 2.13
C GLY A 23 6.52 11.41 3.23
N LEU A 24 5.45 10.60 3.37
CA LEU A 24 5.34 9.58 4.42
C LEU A 24 5.27 8.16 3.84
N PRO A 25 5.83 7.15 4.54
CA PRO A 25 5.69 5.76 4.15
C PRO A 25 4.25 5.29 4.40
N THR A 26 3.60 4.73 3.38
CA THR A 26 2.21 4.22 3.47
C THR A 26 2.11 2.86 2.79
N VAL A 27 1.15 2.05 3.23
CA VAL A 27 0.99 0.68 2.71
C VAL A 27 0.53 0.70 1.24
N GLU A 28 -0.38 1.61 0.88
CA GLU A 28 -0.82 1.79 -0.51
C GLU A 28 0.34 2.19 -1.43
N ALA A 29 1.24 3.09 -0.99
CA ALA A 29 2.42 3.47 -1.78
C ALA A 29 3.31 2.26 -2.08
N GLN A 30 3.56 1.43 -1.06
CA GLN A 30 4.42 0.26 -1.20
C GLN A 30 3.82 -0.79 -2.14
N ILE A 31 2.50 -1.00 -2.08
CA ILE A 31 1.79 -1.93 -2.97
C ILE A 31 1.81 -1.41 -4.40
N ASN A 32 1.49 -0.14 -4.61
CA ASN A 32 1.50 0.46 -5.94
C ASN A 32 2.90 0.38 -6.57
N LYS A 33 3.97 0.64 -5.81
CA LYS A 33 5.36 0.50 -6.28
C LYS A 33 5.72 -0.94 -6.67
N ALA A 34 5.12 -1.95 -6.04
CA ALA A 34 5.40 -3.35 -6.32
C ALA A 34 4.57 -3.91 -7.50
N LEU A 35 3.42 -3.32 -7.79
CA LEU A 35 2.49 -3.78 -8.83
C LEU A 35 2.56 -2.96 -10.13
N SER A 36 3.18 -1.78 -10.10
CA SER A 36 3.39 -0.91 -11.27
C SER A 36 4.44 -1.43 -12.24
#